data_AF-A0A538G2Z9-F1
#
_entry.id   AF-A0A538G2Z9-F1
#
_cell.length_a   1.000
_cell.length_b   1.000
_cell.length_c   1.000
_cell.angle_alpha   90.00
_cell.angle_beta   90.00
_cell.angle_gamma   90.00
#
_symmetry.space_group_name_H-M   'P 1'
#
loop_
_entity.id
_entity.type
_entity.pdbx_description
1 polymer ?
#
loop_
_entity_poly.entity_id
_entity_poly.type
_entity_poly.pdbx_seq_one_letter_code
_entity_poly.pdbx_strand_id
1 'polypeptide(L)'
;MTDDFLRGLASSLDAVGVRGSAARRVLLEARDHLEEAARDGEEDPARQFGDPQQVARLVAAELATGGTRRATFTSFGALALTGLGYVAVFALVPAAGGWTDLFGGRVAGAAPVLALGVALLPQIAFVAGTLALLRAFRMDRTPEAGAAELRLLRHQNWVALGAAGGTIAAVAAYALDAQGDLASWWVWATLGLCLALAPLLVVAGVRVARAGAPMAAPGAAAGDVFDDLDSIMRIAPLRRLGLPAHPWRFALLGAAAVGAVGFAGGWYAEGDPGSGLVRGGFEAVALVICFAALGRTLGLRRTKM
;
A
#
# COMPACT_ATOMS: atom_id res chain seq x y z
N MET A 1 35.52 21.15 19.73
CA MET A 1 34.13 21.04 20.22
C MET A 1 33.14 20.86 19.08
N THR A 2 32.93 21.85 18.20
CA THR A 2 32.01 21.72 17.04
C THR A 2 32.36 20.52 16.14
N ASP A 3 33.63 20.36 15.77
CA ASP A 3 34.07 19.22 14.94
C ASP A 3 33.97 17.87 15.67
N ASP A 4 34.11 17.85 17.00
CA ASP A 4 33.97 16.64 17.80
C ASP A 4 32.50 16.21 17.86
N PHE A 5 31.60 17.18 18.08
CA PHE A 5 30.15 16.97 18.02
C PHE A 5 29.73 16.46 16.64
N LEU A 6 30.15 17.12 15.55
CA LEU A 6 29.81 16.72 14.18
C LEU A 6 30.32 15.32 13.83
N ARG A 7 31.52 14.93 14.29
CA ARG A 7 32.02 13.56 14.15
C ARG A 7 31.20 12.55 14.94
N GLY A 8 30.84 12.89 16.18
CA GLY A 8 29.95 12.07 17.01
C GLY A 8 28.56 11.90 16.39
N LEU A 9 28.01 12.97 15.82
CA LEU A 9 26.73 12.96 15.11
C LEU A 9 26.82 12.12 13.84
N ALA A 10 27.88 12.26 13.04
CA ALA A 10 28.08 11.47 11.83
C ALA A 10 28.13 9.96 12.12
N SER A 11 28.87 9.55 13.16
CA SER A 11 28.92 8.16 13.60
C SER A 11 27.56 7.68 14.11
N SER A 12 26.85 8.52 14.87
CA SER A 12 25.53 8.19 15.40
C SER A 12 24.48 8.06 14.30
N LEU A 13 24.52 8.92 13.27
CA LEU A 13 23.64 8.87 12.09
C LEU A 13 23.83 7.57 11.30
N ASP A 14 25.08 7.14 11.07
CA ASP A 14 25.34 5.86 10.40
C ASP A 14 24.82 4.67 11.21
N ALA A 15 25.00 4.70 12.54
CA ALA A 15 24.52 3.65 13.45
C ALA A 15 22.99 3.49 13.43
N VAL A 16 22.24 4.56 13.18
CA VAL A 16 20.77 4.55 13.05
C VAL A 16 20.29 4.45 11.59
N GLY A 17 21.19 4.17 10.65
CA GLY A 17 20.86 3.90 9.25
C GLY A 17 20.62 5.14 8.37
N VAL A 18 20.96 6.34 8.86
CA VAL A 18 20.90 7.58 8.08
C VAL A 18 22.20 7.75 7.30
N ARG A 19 22.14 7.61 5.97
CA ARG A 19 23.32 7.56 5.09
C ARG A 19 23.24 8.50 3.88
N GLY A 20 24.40 8.70 3.25
CA GLY A 20 24.50 9.37 1.94
C GLY A 20 24.10 10.84 1.98
N SER A 21 23.27 11.28 1.04
CA SER A 21 22.85 12.69 0.92
C SER A 21 22.03 13.17 2.12
N ALA A 22 21.24 12.31 2.75
CA ALA A 22 20.46 12.66 3.94
C ALA A 22 21.39 12.98 5.12
N ALA A 23 22.36 12.10 5.41
CA ALA A 23 23.36 12.33 6.45
C ALA A 23 24.18 13.61 6.18
N ARG A 24 24.62 13.82 4.94
CA ARG A 24 25.34 15.06 4.56
C ARG A 24 24.51 16.32 4.80
N ARG A 25 23.22 16.30 4.43
CA ARG A 25 22.34 17.45 4.65
C ARG A 25 22.19 17.76 6.14
N VAL A 26 21.96 16.74 6.97
CA VAL A 26 21.82 16.91 8.43
C VAL A 26 23.11 17.46 9.05
N LEU A 27 24.27 16.97 8.62
CA LEU A 27 25.56 17.47 9.12
C LEU A 27 25.84 18.92 8.70
N LEU A 28 25.40 19.32 7.50
CA LEU A 28 25.49 20.72 7.06
C LEU A 28 24.56 21.62 7.88
N GLU A 29 23.30 21.21 8.05
CA GLU A 29 22.31 21.96 8.84
C GLU A 29 22.71 22.09 10.31
N ALA A 30 23.24 21.01 10.91
CA ALA A 30 23.78 21.04 12.26
C ALA A 30 25.01 21.96 12.38
N ARG A 31 25.87 21.99 11.36
CA ARG A 31 27.01 22.90 11.33
C ARG A 31 26.55 24.36 11.27
N ASP A 32 25.63 24.67 10.37
CA ASP A 32 25.11 26.04 10.19
C ASP A 32 24.51 26.57 11.50
N HIS A 33 23.70 25.75 12.20
CA HIS A 33 23.13 26.14 13.49
C HIS A 33 24.18 26.30 14.60
N LEU A 34 25.20 25.44 14.65
CA LEU A 34 26.28 25.58 15.63
C LEU A 34 27.14 26.83 15.36
N GLU A 35 27.36 27.17 14.09
CA GLU A 35 28.06 28.40 13.70
C GLU A 35 27.23 29.66 13.98
N GLU A 36 25.92 29.59 13.80
CA GLU A 36 24.99 30.69 14.14
C GLU A 36 24.95 30.92 15.66
N ALA A 37 24.76 29.88 16.46
CA ALA A 37 24.77 29.97 17.92
C ALA A 37 26.12 30.49 18.47
N ALA A 38 27.24 30.10 17.85
CA ALA A 38 28.55 30.64 18.19
C ALA A 38 28.67 32.14 17.87
N ARG A 39 28.04 32.62 16.78
CA ARG A 39 28.01 34.05 16.42
C ARG A 39 27.14 34.86 17.39
N ASP A 40 26.07 34.27 17.91
CA ASP A 40 25.17 34.91 18.87
C ASP A 40 25.72 34.97 20.30
N GLY A 41 26.93 34.43 20.52
CA GLY A 41 27.65 34.55 21.79
C GLY A 41 27.32 33.47 22.81
N GLU A 42 26.76 32.34 22.39
CA GLU A 42 26.56 31.20 23.28
C GLU A 42 27.92 30.59 23.71
N GLU A 43 28.12 30.44 25.03
CA GLU A 43 29.40 29.98 25.60
C GLU A 43 29.73 28.51 25.30
N ASP A 44 28.74 27.68 24.90
CA ASP A 44 28.95 26.29 24.47
C ASP A 44 27.79 25.77 23.57
N PRO A 45 27.79 26.13 22.27
CA PRO A 45 26.72 25.77 21.34
C PRO A 45 26.53 24.25 21.20
N ALA A 46 27.63 23.50 21.24
CA ALA A 46 27.61 22.05 21.06
C ALA A 46 26.92 21.34 22.23
N ARG A 47 27.08 21.86 23.45
CA ARG A 47 26.42 21.31 24.64
C ARG A 47 24.95 21.68 24.72
N GLN A 48 24.56 22.86 24.24
CA GLN A 48 23.16 23.25 24.13
C GLN A 48 22.41 22.44 23.05
N PHE A 49 23.10 22.07 21.97
CA PHE A 49 22.57 21.19 20.93
C PHE A 49 22.19 19.78 21.43
N GLY A 50 22.74 19.37 22.58
CA GLY A 50 22.43 18.11 23.25
C GLY A 50 23.34 16.95 22.86
N ASP A 51 22.86 15.72 23.08
CA ASP A 51 23.62 14.51 22.79
C ASP A 51 23.52 14.13 21.30
N PRO A 52 24.64 13.99 20.57
CA PRO A 52 24.65 13.54 19.18
C PRO A 52 23.84 12.26 18.92
N GLN A 53 23.79 11.33 19.88
CA GLN A 53 23.02 10.10 19.72
C GLN A 53 21.52 10.36 19.76
N GLN A 54 21.06 11.27 20.62
CA GLN A 54 19.65 11.65 20.72
C GLN A 54 19.20 12.38 19.45
N VAL A 55 20.01 13.34 18.99
CA VAL A 55 19.76 14.06 17.73
C VAL A 55 19.68 13.09 16.56
N ALA A 56 20.63 12.15 16.44
CA ALA A 56 20.62 11.15 15.38
C ALA A 56 19.35 10.28 15.40
N ARG A 57 18.86 9.88 16.59
CA ARG A 57 17.62 9.08 16.72
C ARG A 57 16.38 9.86 16.30
N LEU A 58 16.27 11.14 16.68
CA LEU A 58 15.15 12.00 16.28
C LEU A 58 15.14 12.18 14.75
N VAL A 59 16.29 12.51 14.17
CA VAL A 59 16.46 12.62 12.72
C VAL A 59 16.10 11.32 12.00
N ALA A 60 16.55 10.18 12.52
CA ALA A 60 16.22 8.88 11.93
C ALA A 60 14.71 8.58 11.99
N ALA A 61 14.05 8.90 13.10
CA ALA A 61 12.62 8.71 13.27
C ALA A 61 11.81 9.59 12.30
N GLU A 62 12.19 10.86 12.15
CA GLU A 62 11.55 11.78 11.21
C GLU A 62 11.76 11.33 9.76
N LEU A 63 12.99 10.94 9.39
CA LEU A 63 13.30 10.43 8.05
C LEU A 63 12.59 9.09 7.76
N ALA A 64 12.48 8.20 8.74
CA ALA A 64 11.72 6.95 8.61
C ALA A 64 10.23 7.24 8.36
N THR A 65 9.66 8.18 9.11
CA THR A 65 8.25 8.57 9.01
C THR A 65 7.96 9.24 7.68
N GLY A 66 8.70 10.30 7.34
CA GLY A 66 8.55 11.03 6.08
C GLY A 66 8.89 10.19 4.85
N GLY A 67 9.89 9.31 4.95
CA GLY A 67 10.27 8.37 3.89
C GLY A 67 9.18 7.33 3.63
N THR A 68 8.65 6.69 4.68
CA THR A 68 7.59 5.68 4.55
C THR A 68 6.30 6.29 4.01
N ARG A 69 5.96 7.52 4.44
CA ARG A 69 4.80 8.25 3.91
C ARG A 69 4.92 8.55 2.43
N ARG A 70 6.06 9.11 1.99
CA ARG A 70 6.33 9.38 0.56
C ARG A 70 6.34 8.09 -0.27
N ALA A 71 6.90 7.01 0.26
CA ALA A 71 6.88 5.71 -0.39
C ALA A 71 5.45 5.17 -0.54
N THR A 72 4.58 5.41 0.45
CA THR A 72 3.17 5.02 0.39
C THR A 72 2.42 5.77 -0.69
N PHE A 73 2.55 7.11 -0.78
CA PHE A 73 1.92 7.88 -1.86
C PHE A 73 2.43 7.46 -3.25
N THR A 74 3.74 7.19 -3.37
CA THR A 74 4.33 6.68 -4.62
C THR A 74 3.74 5.32 -5.00
N SER A 75 3.63 4.42 -4.01
CA SER A 75 3.05 3.09 -4.20
C SER A 75 1.58 3.18 -4.61
N PHE A 76 0.79 4.01 -3.94
CA PHE A 76 -0.61 4.23 -4.29
C PHE A 76 -0.76 4.82 -5.69
N GLY A 77 0.08 5.77 -6.10
CA GLY A 77 0.10 6.30 -7.46
C GLY A 77 0.37 5.20 -8.51
N ALA A 78 1.36 4.34 -8.26
CA ALA A 78 1.65 3.20 -9.14
C ALA A 78 0.49 2.19 -9.19
N LEU A 79 -0.15 1.90 -8.04
CA LEU A 79 -1.32 1.04 -7.96
C LEU A 79 -2.53 1.63 -8.70
N ALA A 80 -2.76 2.94 -8.60
CA ALA A 80 -3.85 3.62 -9.29
C ALA A 80 -3.68 3.54 -10.81
N LEU A 81 -2.47 3.82 -11.32
CA LEU A 81 -2.16 3.67 -12.74
C LEU A 81 -2.32 2.21 -13.21
N THR A 82 -1.89 1.24 -12.39
CA THR A 82 -2.07 -0.19 -12.67
C THR A 82 -3.55 -0.57 -12.71
N GLY A 83 -4.36 -0.06 -11.78
CA GLY A 83 -5.80 -0.28 -11.75
C GLY A 83 -6.52 0.33 -12.94
N LEU A 84 -6.12 1.53 -13.39
CA LEU A 84 -6.64 2.13 -14.63
C LEU A 84 -6.28 1.28 -15.85
N GLY A 85 -5.04 0.79 -15.92
CA GLY A 85 -4.62 -0.12 -16.98
C GLY A 85 -5.43 -1.42 -16.99
N TYR A 86 -5.64 -2.01 -15.82
CA TYR A 86 -6.50 -3.19 -15.65
C TYR A 86 -7.91 -2.94 -16.18
N VAL A 87 -8.55 -1.83 -15.78
CA VAL A 87 -9.89 -1.46 -16.28
C VAL A 87 -9.88 -1.26 -17.79
N ALA A 88 -8.87 -0.60 -18.34
CA ALA A 88 -8.75 -0.37 -19.78
C ALA A 88 -8.65 -1.68 -20.57
N VAL A 89 -7.87 -2.66 -20.10
CA VAL A 89 -7.74 -3.98 -20.74
C VAL A 89 -9.10 -4.65 -20.89
N PHE A 90 -9.87 -4.70 -19.80
CA PHE A 90 -11.18 -5.37 -19.80
C PHE A 90 -12.26 -4.56 -20.52
N ALA A 91 -12.19 -3.22 -20.49
CA ALA A 91 -13.11 -2.36 -21.24
C ALA A 91 -12.98 -2.53 -22.77
N LEU A 92 -11.81 -2.96 -23.24
CA LEU A 92 -11.53 -3.18 -24.67
C LEU A 92 -11.88 -4.58 -25.17
N VAL A 93 -12.20 -5.53 -24.28
CA VAL A 93 -12.55 -6.92 -24.64
C VAL A 93 -13.75 -6.99 -25.61
N PRO A 94 -14.84 -6.23 -25.43
CA PRO A 94 -15.97 -6.24 -26.38
C PRO A 94 -15.57 -5.86 -27.81
N ALA A 95 -14.64 -4.92 -27.97
CA ALA A 95 -14.14 -4.49 -29.29
C ALA A 95 -13.15 -5.49 -29.90
N ALA A 96 -12.55 -6.37 -29.08
CA ALA A 96 -11.52 -7.31 -29.50
C ALA A 96 -12.06 -8.69 -29.90
N GLY A 97 -13.36 -8.94 -29.81
CA GLY A 97 -13.96 -10.26 -30.10
C GLY A 97 -15.05 -10.68 -29.14
N GLY A 98 -15.31 -9.89 -28.09
CA GLY A 98 -16.32 -10.20 -27.08
C GLY A 98 -15.74 -10.93 -25.88
N TRP A 99 -16.57 -11.11 -24.85
CA TRP A 99 -16.19 -11.89 -23.67
C TRP A 99 -16.06 -13.36 -24.05
N THR A 100 -14.85 -13.88 -23.94
CA THR A 100 -14.61 -15.33 -23.99
C THR A 100 -15.09 -15.96 -22.69
N ASP A 101 -15.59 -17.19 -22.76
CA ASP A 101 -16.00 -17.93 -21.56
C ASP A 101 -14.76 -18.23 -20.71
N LEU A 102 -14.58 -17.46 -19.63
CA LEU A 102 -13.51 -17.60 -18.65
C LEU A 102 -13.45 -19.01 -18.03
N PHE A 103 -14.55 -19.77 -18.08
CA PHE A 103 -14.65 -21.14 -17.57
C PHE A 103 -14.61 -22.21 -18.67
N GLY A 104 -14.68 -21.82 -19.95
CA GLY A 104 -14.69 -22.74 -21.10
C GLY A 104 -13.30 -23.16 -21.60
N GLY A 105 -12.23 -22.78 -20.89
CA GLY A 105 -10.84 -22.74 -21.36
C GLY A 105 -10.32 -24.00 -22.07
N ARG A 106 -9.60 -23.77 -23.18
CA ARG A 106 -8.82 -24.76 -23.94
C ARG A 106 -7.52 -25.18 -23.23
N VAL A 107 -7.00 -24.38 -22.28
CA VAL A 107 -5.85 -24.74 -21.44
C VAL A 107 -6.34 -25.43 -20.18
N ALA A 108 -6.59 -26.74 -20.32
CA ALA A 108 -7.04 -27.62 -19.25
C ALA A 108 -6.00 -27.65 -18.11
N GLY A 109 -6.18 -26.80 -17.10
CA GLY A 109 -5.43 -26.83 -15.84
C GLY A 109 -5.10 -25.46 -15.25
N ALA A 110 -4.67 -24.49 -16.07
CA ALA A 110 -4.22 -23.18 -15.57
C ALA A 110 -5.31 -22.10 -15.60
N ALA A 111 -6.34 -22.24 -16.45
CA ALA A 111 -7.39 -21.25 -16.62
C ALA A 111 -8.12 -20.86 -15.31
N PRO A 112 -8.49 -21.81 -14.42
CA PRO A 112 -9.12 -21.43 -13.14
C PRO A 112 -8.20 -20.63 -12.23
N VAL A 113 -6.89 -20.95 -12.21
CA VAL A 113 -5.91 -20.24 -11.38
C VAL A 113 -5.68 -18.83 -11.90
N LEU A 114 -5.61 -18.65 -13.22
CA LEU A 114 -5.48 -17.33 -13.85
C LEU A 114 -6.73 -16.49 -13.64
N ALA A 115 -7.93 -17.07 -13.79
CA ALA A 115 -9.19 -16.38 -13.51
C ALA A 115 -9.27 -15.92 -12.05
N LEU A 116 -8.89 -16.79 -11.10
CA LEU A 116 -8.79 -16.41 -9.68
C LEU A 116 -7.75 -15.31 -9.46
N GLY A 117 -6.60 -15.37 -10.14
CA GLY A 117 -5.57 -14.33 -10.06
C GLY A 117 -6.06 -12.98 -10.56
N VAL A 118 -6.71 -12.95 -11.72
CA VAL A 118 -7.31 -11.76 -12.33
C VAL A 118 -8.42 -11.19 -11.45
N ALA A 119 -9.22 -12.02 -10.79
CA ALA A 119 -10.33 -11.55 -9.96
C ALA A 119 -9.88 -11.08 -8.55
N LEU A 120 -9.05 -11.89 -7.86
CA LEU A 120 -8.75 -11.69 -6.44
C LEU A 120 -7.59 -10.71 -6.20
N LEU A 121 -6.53 -10.78 -7.00
CA LEU A 121 -5.33 -9.99 -6.76
C LEU A 121 -5.54 -8.47 -6.89
N PRO A 122 -6.33 -7.94 -7.86
CA PRO A 122 -6.61 -6.51 -7.90
C PRO A 122 -7.34 -6.02 -6.66
N GLN A 123 -8.23 -6.84 -6.10
CA GLN A 123 -8.98 -6.49 -4.89
C GLN A 123 -8.07 -6.44 -3.66
N ILE A 124 -7.19 -7.43 -3.51
CA ILE A 124 -6.18 -7.43 -2.45
C ILE A 124 -5.28 -6.19 -2.58
N ALA A 125 -4.85 -5.88 -3.80
CA ALA A 125 -4.04 -4.70 -4.09
C ALA A 125 -4.77 -3.40 -3.72
N PHE A 126 -6.03 -3.28 -4.11
CA PHE A 126 -6.88 -2.11 -3.84
C PHE A 126 -7.13 -1.90 -2.35
N VAL A 127 -7.49 -2.96 -1.61
CA VAL A 127 -7.77 -2.88 -0.18
C VAL A 127 -6.48 -2.54 0.59
N ALA A 128 -5.40 -3.28 0.36
CA ALA A 128 -4.14 -3.04 1.05
C ALA A 128 -3.56 -1.65 0.73
N GLY A 129 -3.66 -1.20 -0.53
CA GLY A 129 -3.23 0.11 -0.97
C GLY A 129 -4.05 1.25 -0.35
N THR A 130 -5.37 1.11 -0.30
CA THR A 130 -6.27 2.11 0.30
C THR A 130 -6.05 2.20 1.82
N LEU A 131 -5.87 1.07 2.52
CA LEU A 131 -5.55 1.07 3.95
C LEU A 131 -4.22 1.77 4.23
N ALA A 132 -3.18 1.48 3.43
CA ALA A 132 -1.90 2.16 3.54
C ALA A 132 -2.05 3.68 3.31
N LEU A 133 -2.85 4.08 2.32
CA LEU A 133 -3.10 5.48 2.02
C LEU A 133 -3.83 6.22 3.15
N LEU A 134 -4.92 5.64 3.68
CA LEU A 134 -5.67 6.21 4.81
C LEU A 134 -4.77 6.43 6.02
N ARG A 135 -3.94 5.43 6.33
CA ARG A 135 -2.96 5.49 7.41
C ARG A 135 -1.89 6.56 7.16
N ALA A 136 -1.38 6.68 5.94
CA ALA A 136 -0.43 7.72 5.55
C ALA A 136 -1.02 9.15 5.66
N PHE A 137 -2.32 9.32 5.42
CA PHE A 137 -3.02 10.59 5.67
C PHE A 137 -3.18 10.89 7.17
N ARG A 138 -3.47 9.88 7.99
CA ARG A 138 -3.54 10.05 9.45
C ARG A 138 -2.20 10.49 10.03
N MET A 139 -1.12 9.90 9.53
CA MET A 139 0.25 10.22 9.95
C MET A 139 0.71 11.63 9.60
N ASP A 140 0.02 12.35 8.70
CA ASP A 140 0.34 13.75 8.39
C ASP A 140 0.28 14.67 9.63
N ARG A 141 -0.45 14.24 10.66
CA ARG A 141 -0.63 14.98 11.91
C ARG A 141 0.35 14.58 13.01
N THR A 142 1.25 13.63 12.75
CA THR A 142 2.19 13.09 13.73
C THR A 142 3.62 13.16 13.18
N PRO A 143 4.51 13.98 13.76
CA PRO A 143 5.88 14.12 13.24
C PRO A 143 6.70 12.84 13.39
N GLU A 144 6.42 12.03 14.41
CA GLU A 144 7.14 10.78 14.70
C GLU A 144 6.16 9.62 14.88
N ALA A 145 6.19 8.66 13.95
CA ALA A 145 5.42 7.44 14.07
C ALA A 145 6.26 6.32 14.70
N GLY A 146 5.62 5.56 15.59
CA GLY A 146 6.26 4.41 16.23
C GLY A 146 6.65 3.32 15.23
N ALA A 147 7.70 2.57 15.56
CA ALA A 147 8.23 1.50 14.71
C ALA A 147 7.18 0.44 14.30
N ALA A 148 6.22 0.12 15.18
CA ALA A 148 5.15 -0.82 14.88
C ALA A 148 4.23 -0.32 13.75
N GLU A 149 3.88 0.97 13.78
CA GLU A 149 3.03 1.63 12.80
C GLU A 149 3.72 1.65 11.42
N LEU A 150 4.99 2.05 11.38
CA LEU A 150 5.78 2.06 10.15
C LEU A 150 5.98 0.66 9.56
N ARG A 151 6.17 -0.37 10.41
CA ARG A 151 6.24 -1.76 9.94
C ARG A 151 4.92 -2.22 9.30
N LEU A 152 3.79 -1.91 9.93
CA LEU A 152 2.47 -2.26 9.39
C LEU A 152 2.23 -1.54 8.05
N LEU A 153 2.53 -0.25 7.97
CA LEU A 153 2.39 0.52 6.73
C LEU A 153 3.26 -0.02 5.59
N ARG A 154 4.52 -0.40 5.89
CA ARG A 154 5.39 -1.07 4.90
C ARG A 154 4.84 -2.43 4.48
N HIS A 155 4.32 -3.22 5.42
CA HIS A 155 3.72 -4.51 5.10
C HIS A 155 2.49 -4.36 4.19
N GLN A 156 1.59 -3.42 4.47
CA GLN A 156 0.44 -3.12 3.63
C GLN A 156 0.87 -2.72 2.20
N ASN A 157 1.89 -1.86 2.07
CA ASN A 157 2.44 -1.51 0.76
C ASN A 157 3.03 -2.73 0.04
N TRP A 158 3.76 -3.62 0.72
CA TRP A 158 4.29 -4.83 0.10
C TRP A 158 3.20 -5.80 -0.36
N VAL A 159 2.16 -6.01 0.45
CA VAL A 159 1.00 -6.81 0.04
C VAL A 159 0.32 -6.20 -1.17
N ALA A 160 0.14 -4.87 -1.17
CA ALA A 160 -0.51 -4.18 -2.27
C ALA A 160 0.29 -4.28 -3.59
N LEU A 161 1.60 -3.99 -3.53
CA LEU A 161 2.50 -4.07 -4.68
C LEU A 161 2.66 -5.51 -5.19
N GLY A 162 2.76 -6.48 -4.27
CA GLY A 162 2.85 -7.90 -4.63
C GLY A 162 1.59 -8.39 -5.33
N ALA A 163 0.41 -8.03 -4.82
CA ALA A 163 -0.86 -8.37 -5.45
C ALA A 163 -1.05 -7.67 -6.81
N ALA A 164 -0.63 -6.41 -6.94
CA ALA A 164 -0.65 -5.72 -8.23
C ALA A 164 0.32 -6.35 -9.25
N GLY A 165 1.53 -6.74 -8.82
CA GLY A 165 2.48 -7.45 -9.67
C GLY A 165 1.93 -8.80 -10.13
N GLY A 166 1.30 -9.56 -9.23
CA GLY A 166 0.61 -10.79 -9.57
C GLY A 166 -0.58 -10.58 -10.50
N THR A 167 -1.31 -9.46 -10.36
CA THR A 167 -2.38 -9.07 -11.29
C THR A 167 -1.84 -8.85 -12.70
N ILE A 168 -0.75 -8.08 -12.84
CA ILE A 168 -0.10 -7.84 -14.15
C ILE A 168 0.32 -9.17 -14.77
N ALA A 169 0.93 -10.07 -13.99
CA ALA A 169 1.35 -11.38 -14.48
C ALA A 169 0.14 -12.24 -14.92
N ALA A 170 -0.94 -12.27 -14.13
CA ALA A 170 -2.16 -13.01 -14.45
C ALA A 170 -2.84 -12.46 -15.71
N VAL A 171 -2.94 -11.13 -15.86
CA VAL A 171 -3.49 -10.48 -17.06
C VAL A 171 -2.64 -10.74 -18.30
N ALA A 172 -1.30 -10.69 -18.18
CA ALA A 172 -0.42 -11.01 -19.29
C ALA A 172 -0.55 -12.48 -19.73
N ALA A 173 -0.61 -13.41 -18.77
CA ALA A 173 -0.83 -14.82 -19.06
C ALA A 173 -2.21 -15.07 -19.69
N TYR A 174 -3.26 -14.41 -19.19
CA TYR A 174 -4.60 -14.44 -19.79
C TYR A 174 -4.59 -13.92 -21.23
N ALA A 175 -3.85 -12.84 -21.52
CA ALA A 175 -3.78 -12.31 -22.87
C ALA A 175 -3.11 -13.27 -23.86
N LEU A 176 -2.09 -14.01 -23.42
CA LEU A 176 -1.43 -15.04 -24.23
C LEU A 176 -2.36 -16.24 -24.47
N ASP A 177 -3.11 -16.65 -23.45
CA ASP A 177 -4.10 -17.72 -23.56
C ASP A 177 -5.21 -17.37 -24.57
N ALA A 178 -5.65 -16.11 -24.57
CA ALA A 178 -6.71 -15.61 -25.44
C ALA A 178 -6.27 -15.32 -26.88
N GLN A 179 -5.00 -15.56 -27.26
CA GLN A 179 -4.47 -15.20 -28.57
C GLN A 179 -5.19 -15.86 -29.76
N GLY A 180 -5.84 -17.02 -29.54
CA GLY A 180 -6.61 -17.73 -30.57
C GLY A 180 -8.06 -17.26 -30.71
N ASP A 181 -8.59 -16.56 -29.70
CA ASP A 181 -10.02 -16.23 -29.60
C ASP A 181 -10.28 -14.71 -29.64
N LEU A 182 -9.29 -13.88 -29.29
CA LEU A 182 -9.36 -12.43 -29.36
C LEU A 182 -8.46 -11.85 -30.46
N ALA A 183 -8.77 -10.62 -30.87
CA ALA A 183 -8.00 -9.89 -31.86
C ALA A 183 -6.53 -9.70 -31.42
N SER A 184 -5.60 -9.94 -32.33
CA SER A 184 -4.16 -9.90 -32.06
C SER A 184 -3.68 -8.54 -31.53
N TRP A 185 -4.29 -7.43 -31.96
CA TRP A 185 -3.95 -6.09 -31.48
C TRP A 185 -4.22 -5.94 -29.97
N TRP A 186 -5.27 -6.58 -29.45
CA TRP A 186 -5.63 -6.50 -28.04
C TRP A 186 -4.61 -7.25 -27.17
N VAL A 187 -4.15 -8.41 -27.64
CA VAL A 187 -3.10 -9.20 -26.96
C VAL A 187 -1.82 -8.38 -26.86
N TRP A 188 -1.33 -7.84 -27.98
CA TRP A 188 -0.09 -7.06 -27.99
C TRP A 188 -0.21 -5.74 -27.23
N ALA A 189 -1.36 -5.06 -27.30
CA ALA A 189 -1.63 -3.87 -26.50
C ALA A 189 -1.62 -4.20 -24.99
N THR A 190 -2.24 -5.30 -24.58
CA THR A 190 -2.26 -5.75 -23.18
C THR A 190 -0.87 -6.10 -22.67
N LEU A 191 -0.08 -6.85 -23.46
CA LEU A 191 1.31 -7.18 -23.11
C LEU A 191 2.19 -5.92 -23.03
N GLY A 192 2.05 -5.00 -23.98
CA GLY A 192 2.77 -3.73 -23.99
C GLY A 192 2.42 -2.87 -22.76
N LEU A 193 1.14 -2.81 -22.39
CA LEU A 193 0.68 -2.11 -21.20
C LEU A 193 1.21 -2.76 -19.91
N CYS A 194 1.15 -4.09 -19.79
CA CYS A 194 1.74 -4.83 -18.66
C CYS A 194 3.25 -4.53 -18.51
N LEU A 195 3.98 -4.52 -19.63
CA LEU A 195 5.40 -4.19 -19.65
C LEU A 195 5.67 -2.73 -19.25
N ALA A 196 4.80 -1.79 -19.66
CA ALA A 196 4.93 -0.38 -19.29
C ALA A 196 4.61 -0.12 -17.80
N LEU A 197 3.70 -0.89 -17.20
CA LEU A 197 3.29 -0.72 -15.80
C LEU A 197 4.24 -1.40 -14.81
N ALA A 198 4.88 -2.51 -15.18
CA ALA A 198 5.77 -3.26 -14.29
C ALA A 198 6.92 -2.41 -13.68
N PRO A 199 7.63 -1.53 -14.43
CA PRO A 199 8.64 -0.65 -13.87
C PRO A 199 8.11 0.29 -12.77
N LEU A 200 6.86 0.75 -12.86
CA LEU A 200 6.26 1.63 -11.85
C LEU A 200 6.13 0.91 -10.51
N LEU A 201 5.70 -0.36 -10.53
CA LEU A 201 5.62 -1.19 -9.32
C LEU A 201 7.00 -1.49 -8.74
N VAL A 202 8.00 -1.75 -9.59
CA VAL A 202 9.39 -1.97 -9.15
C VAL A 202 9.93 -0.72 -8.47
N VAL A 203 9.77 0.47 -9.07
CA VAL A 203 10.21 1.74 -8.49
C VAL A 203 9.52 1.99 -7.15
N ALA A 204 8.22 1.75 -7.06
CA ALA A 204 7.47 1.85 -5.79
C ALA A 204 8.03 0.87 -4.74
N GLY A 205 8.29 -0.38 -5.10
CA GLY A 205 8.87 -1.39 -4.22
C GLY A 205 10.25 -0.99 -3.70
N VAL A 206 11.12 -0.45 -4.56
CA VAL A 206 12.44 0.07 -4.15
C VAL A 206 12.29 1.24 -3.17
N ARG A 207 11.31 2.13 -3.37
CA ARG A 207 11.03 3.24 -2.44
C ARG A 207 10.57 2.73 -1.08
N VAL A 208 9.70 1.72 -1.03
CA VAL A 208 9.24 1.09 0.21
C VAL A 208 10.41 0.40 0.94
N ALA A 209 11.28 -0.31 0.20
CA ALA A 209 12.47 -0.94 0.76
C ALA A 209 13.42 0.10 1.38
N ARG A 210 13.71 1.18 0.65
CA ARG A 210 14.61 2.26 1.12
C ARG A 210 14.05 3.04 2.31
N ALA A 211 12.73 3.22 2.37
CA ALA A 211 12.07 3.83 3.53
C ALA A 211 12.24 3.00 4.82
N GLY A 212 12.65 1.73 4.70
CA GLY A 212 12.95 0.86 5.84
C GLY A 212 14.35 1.02 6.44
N ALA A 213 15.25 1.78 5.81
CA ALA A 213 16.65 1.85 6.25
C ALA A 213 16.86 2.65 7.56
N PRO A 214 16.23 3.82 7.79
CA PRO A 214 16.41 4.56 9.03
C PRO A 214 15.69 3.89 10.20
N MET A 215 16.30 3.92 11.38
CA MET A 215 15.71 3.40 12.60
C MET A 215 14.50 4.24 13.02
N ALA A 216 13.37 3.58 13.23
CA ALA A 216 12.14 4.22 13.70
C ALA A 216 12.15 4.42 15.23
N ALA A 217 11.42 5.42 15.72
CA ALA A 217 11.24 5.64 17.15
C ALA A 217 10.56 4.44 17.82
N PRO A 218 10.97 4.06 19.05
CA PRO A 218 10.18 3.15 19.86
C PRO A 218 8.81 3.79 20.15
N GLY A 219 7.75 3.01 20.05
CA GLY A 219 6.39 3.53 20.20
C GLY A 219 5.39 2.44 20.54
N ALA A 220 4.17 2.86 20.84
CA ALA A 220 3.05 1.98 21.14
C ALA A 220 2.75 1.00 19.98
N ALA A 221 1.96 -0.04 20.28
CA ALA A 221 1.47 -0.96 19.27
C ALA A 221 0.76 -0.19 18.13
N ALA A 222 0.87 -0.73 16.91
CA ALA A 222 0.22 -0.13 15.75
C ALA A 222 -1.31 -0.08 15.96
N GLY A 223 -1.93 1.02 15.52
CA GLY A 223 -3.38 1.17 15.57
C GLY A 223 -4.08 0.19 14.61
N ASP A 224 -5.37 -0.04 14.81
CA ASP A 224 -6.20 -0.82 13.90
C ASP A 224 -6.89 0.06 12.84
N VAL A 225 -7.58 -0.55 11.87
CA VAL A 225 -8.27 0.18 10.81
C VAL A 225 -9.35 1.16 11.32
N PHE A 226 -9.91 0.91 12.51
CA PHE A 226 -10.94 1.79 13.05
C PHE A 226 -10.33 3.09 13.58
N ASP A 227 -9.07 3.07 14.00
CA ASP A 227 -8.32 4.29 14.32
C ASP A 227 -8.10 5.17 13.08
N ASP A 228 -7.91 4.54 11.91
CA ASP A 228 -7.77 5.22 10.62
C ASP A 228 -9.12 5.80 10.12
N LEU A 229 -10.23 5.13 10.46
CA LEU A 229 -11.59 5.50 10.04
C LEU A 229 -12.36 6.33 11.08
N ASP A 230 -11.75 6.76 12.18
CA ASP A 230 -12.44 7.42 13.31
C ASP A 230 -13.33 8.59 12.85
N SER A 231 -12.84 9.42 11.92
CA SER A 231 -13.61 10.55 11.36
C SER A 231 -14.91 10.12 10.67
N ILE A 232 -14.90 8.99 9.95
CA ILE A 232 -16.06 8.44 9.24
C ILE A 232 -16.96 7.67 10.21
N MET A 233 -16.37 6.95 11.16
CA MET A 233 -17.07 6.12 12.14
C MET A 233 -17.86 6.93 13.18
N ARG A 234 -17.60 8.24 13.29
CA ARG A 234 -18.37 9.20 14.09
C ARG A 234 -19.79 9.47 13.54
N ILE A 235 -20.07 9.09 12.30
CA ILE A 235 -21.41 9.25 11.69
C ILE A 235 -22.42 8.36 12.43
N ALA A 236 -23.53 8.97 12.90
CA ALA A 236 -24.50 8.36 13.82
C ALA A 236 -24.98 6.93 13.47
N PRO A 237 -25.39 6.61 12.21
CA PRO A 237 -25.77 5.25 11.84
C PRO A 237 -24.63 4.22 11.98
N LEU A 238 -23.38 4.59 11.65
CA LEU A 238 -22.24 3.68 11.74
C LEU A 238 -21.81 3.44 13.19
N ARG A 239 -21.88 4.48 14.03
CA ARG A 239 -21.57 4.37 15.46
C ARG A 239 -22.50 3.37 16.17
N ARG A 240 -23.78 3.34 15.79
CA ARG A 240 -24.78 2.42 16.37
C ARG A 240 -24.49 0.94 16.09
N LEU A 241 -23.77 0.63 15.00
CA LEU A 241 -23.44 -0.75 14.62
C LEU A 241 -22.32 -1.37 15.49
N GLY A 242 -21.60 -0.56 16.28
CA GLY A 242 -20.55 -1.05 17.18
C GLY A 242 -19.43 -1.79 16.44
N LEU A 243 -19.13 -1.36 15.20
CA LEU A 243 -18.17 -2.02 14.30
C LEU A 243 -16.75 -2.15 14.88
N PRO A 244 -16.21 -1.17 15.66
CA PRO A 244 -14.88 -1.32 16.26
C PRO A 244 -14.76 -2.53 17.20
N ALA A 245 -15.86 -2.91 17.85
CA ALA A 245 -15.90 -4.10 18.72
C ALA A 245 -16.15 -5.41 17.94
N HIS A 246 -16.56 -5.34 16.68
CA HIS A 246 -17.02 -6.49 15.89
C HIS A 246 -16.44 -6.47 14.46
N PRO A 247 -15.13 -6.76 14.30
CA PRO A 247 -14.46 -6.66 13.00
C PRO A 247 -15.06 -7.57 11.92
N TRP A 248 -15.67 -8.70 12.31
CA TRP A 248 -16.40 -9.57 11.38
C TRP A 248 -17.68 -8.94 10.84
N ARG A 249 -18.39 -8.10 11.61
CA ARG A 249 -19.56 -7.37 11.11
C ARG A 249 -19.14 -6.37 10.05
N PHE A 250 -18.01 -5.69 10.26
CA PHE A 250 -17.42 -4.80 9.25
C PHE A 250 -17.09 -5.57 7.96
N ALA A 251 -16.44 -6.73 8.08
CA ALA A 251 -16.15 -7.59 6.92
C ALA A 251 -17.42 -8.04 6.17
N LEU A 252 -18.44 -8.48 6.89
CA LEU A 252 -19.71 -8.93 6.30
C LEU A 252 -20.47 -7.79 5.62
N LEU A 253 -20.48 -6.59 6.19
CA LEU A 253 -21.07 -5.41 5.55
C LEU A 253 -20.32 -5.02 4.29
N GLY A 254 -18.98 -5.06 4.33
CA GLY A 254 -18.14 -4.85 3.15
C GLY A 254 -18.41 -5.89 2.07
N ALA A 255 -18.48 -7.17 2.44
CA ALA A 255 -18.80 -8.27 1.54
C ALA A 255 -20.18 -8.11 0.92
N ALA A 256 -21.19 -7.71 1.70
CA ALA A 256 -22.54 -7.46 1.21
C ALA A 256 -22.58 -6.28 0.23
N ALA A 257 -21.87 -5.19 0.52
CA ALA A 257 -21.79 -4.03 -0.35
C ALA A 257 -21.09 -4.36 -1.68
N VAL A 258 -19.92 -5.01 -1.62
CA VAL A 258 -19.18 -5.45 -2.81
C VAL A 258 -19.99 -6.47 -3.62
N GLY A 259 -20.62 -7.43 -2.95
CA GLY A 259 -21.49 -8.41 -3.61
C GLY A 259 -22.69 -7.77 -4.29
N ALA A 260 -23.32 -6.76 -3.68
CA ALA A 260 -24.42 -6.02 -4.29
C ALA A 260 -23.98 -5.23 -5.54
N VAL A 261 -22.79 -4.63 -5.51
CA VAL A 261 -22.20 -3.95 -6.68
C VAL A 261 -21.85 -4.96 -7.79
N GLY A 262 -21.23 -6.10 -7.43
CA GLY A 262 -20.93 -7.17 -8.36
C GLY A 262 -22.19 -7.76 -9.01
N PHE A 263 -23.26 -7.91 -8.23
CA PHE A 263 -24.58 -8.33 -8.70
C PHE A 263 -25.17 -7.34 -9.69
N ALA A 264 -25.23 -6.05 -9.33
CA ALA A 264 -25.75 -5.01 -10.21
C ALA A 264 -24.93 -4.90 -11.51
N GLY A 265 -23.61 -5.03 -11.43
CA GLY A 265 -22.72 -5.02 -12.58
C GLY A 265 -22.92 -6.21 -13.52
N GLY A 266 -23.04 -7.42 -12.96
CA GLY A 266 -23.31 -8.64 -13.74
C GLY A 266 -24.68 -8.58 -14.42
N TRP A 267 -25.72 -8.18 -13.67
CA TRP A 267 -27.06 -8.01 -14.23
C TRP A 267 -27.08 -6.95 -15.34
N TYR A 268 -26.45 -5.79 -15.14
CA TYR A 268 -26.42 -4.75 -16.16
C TYR A 268 -25.64 -5.17 -17.41
N ALA A 269 -24.52 -5.88 -17.25
CA ALA A 269 -23.66 -6.25 -18.37
C ALA A 269 -24.23 -7.40 -19.22
N GLU A 270 -24.88 -8.39 -18.58
CA GLU A 270 -25.30 -9.63 -19.24
C GLU A 270 -26.82 -9.74 -19.38
N GLY A 271 -27.59 -8.85 -18.75
CA GLY A 271 -29.05 -8.85 -18.78
C GLY A 271 -29.70 -9.98 -17.98
N ASP A 272 -28.93 -10.82 -17.30
CA ASP A 272 -29.39 -11.97 -16.52
C ASP A 272 -29.11 -11.77 -15.01
N PRO A 273 -30.14 -11.88 -14.13
CA PRO A 273 -29.91 -11.86 -12.69
C PRO A 273 -29.11 -13.07 -12.18
N GLY A 274 -29.11 -14.21 -12.90
CA GLY A 274 -28.35 -15.40 -12.55
C GLY A 274 -26.84 -15.16 -12.54
N SER A 275 -26.30 -14.57 -13.61
CA SER A 275 -24.89 -14.23 -13.68
C SER A 275 -24.49 -13.12 -12.70
N GLY A 276 -25.37 -12.15 -12.45
CA GLY A 276 -25.24 -11.20 -11.36
C GLY A 276 -25.08 -11.89 -10.00
N LEU A 277 -25.90 -12.90 -9.70
CA LEU A 277 -25.85 -13.65 -8.44
C LEU A 277 -24.51 -14.37 -8.26
N VAL A 278 -24.04 -15.07 -9.30
CA VAL A 278 -22.77 -15.81 -9.27
C VAL A 278 -21.61 -14.85 -9.03
N ARG A 279 -21.57 -13.74 -9.78
CA ARG A 279 -20.51 -12.74 -9.65
C ARG A 279 -20.53 -12.07 -8.28
N GLY A 280 -21.68 -11.52 -7.87
CA GLY A 280 -21.83 -10.88 -6.56
C GLY A 280 -21.52 -11.82 -5.39
N GLY A 281 -21.98 -13.07 -5.47
CA GLY A 281 -21.70 -14.10 -4.47
C GLY A 281 -20.21 -14.44 -4.40
N PHE A 282 -19.55 -14.62 -5.55
CA PHE A 282 -18.11 -14.86 -5.62
C PHE A 282 -17.32 -13.71 -4.97
N GLU A 283 -17.63 -12.46 -5.32
CA GLU A 283 -16.92 -11.29 -4.76
C GLU A 283 -17.12 -11.16 -3.25
N ALA A 284 -18.33 -11.43 -2.75
CA ALA A 284 -18.61 -11.42 -1.32
C ALA A 284 -17.82 -12.50 -0.58
N VAL A 285 -17.81 -13.74 -1.09
CA VAL A 285 -17.08 -14.87 -0.49
C VAL A 285 -15.58 -14.62 -0.53
N ALA A 286 -15.06 -14.16 -1.66
CA ALA A 286 -13.67 -13.77 -1.84
C ALA A 286 -13.23 -12.75 -0.79
N LEU A 287 -14.02 -11.69 -0.59
CA LEU A 287 -13.73 -10.66 0.42
C LEU A 287 -13.68 -11.25 1.83
N VAL A 288 -14.63 -12.12 2.19
CA VAL A 288 -14.66 -12.77 3.50
C VAL A 288 -13.43 -13.68 3.70
N ILE A 289 -13.03 -14.45 2.68
CA ILE A 289 -11.83 -15.31 2.73
C ILE A 289 -10.58 -14.44 2.86
N CYS A 290 -10.43 -13.40 2.07
CA CYS A 290 -9.32 -12.46 2.15
C CYS A 290 -9.25 -11.78 3.53
N PHE A 291 -10.40 -11.38 4.09
CA PHE A 291 -10.47 -10.84 5.44
C PHE A 291 -10.05 -11.89 6.50
N ALA A 292 -10.50 -13.13 6.34
CA ALA A 292 -10.15 -14.22 7.24
C ALA A 292 -8.64 -14.54 7.20
N ALA A 293 -8.02 -14.51 6.02
CA ALA A 293 -6.60 -14.80 5.80
C ALA A 293 -5.69 -13.62 6.17
N LEU A 294 -6.00 -12.42 5.67
CA LEU A 294 -5.12 -11.24 5.73
C LEU A 294 -5.58 -10.19 6.76
N GLY A 295 -6.77 -10.32 7.35
CA GLY A 295 -7.31 -9.28 8.22
C GLY A 295 -6.47 -9.00 9.47
N ARG A 296 -5.74 -9.98 9.99
CA ARG A 296 -4.79 -9.75 11.10
C ARG A 296 -3.55 -9.01 10.62
N THR A 297 -2.94 -9.48 9.54
CA THR A 297 -1.67 -8.94 9.04
C THR A 297 -1.82 -7.53 8.48
N LEU A 298 -2.99 -7.18 7.95
CA LEU A 298 -3.31 -5.86 7.44
C LEU A 298 -3.83 -4.88 8.51
N GLY A 299 -3.97 -5.30 9.77
CA GLY A 299 -4.48 -4.43 10.85
C GLY A 299 -6.01 -4.24 10.86
N LEU A 300 -6.76 -5.08 10.16
CA LEU A 300 -8.24 -5.04 10.10
C LEU A 300 -8.91 -5.66 11.35
N ARG A 301 -8.18 -6.46 12.13
CA ARG A 301 -8.64 -7.00 13.42
C ARG A 301 -7.47 -7.16 14.37
N ARG A 302 -7.66 -6.77 15.64
CA ARG A 302 -6.63 -6.89 16.68
C ARG A 302 -6.23 -8.35 16.85
N THR A 303 -4.93 -8.62 16.82
CA THR A 303 -4.36 -9.76 17.54
C THR A 303 -4.49 -9.44 19.02
N LYS A 304 -5.26 -10.23 19.77
CA LYS A 304 -5.02 -10.33 21.21
C LYS A 304 -3.58 -10.83 21.33
N MET A 305 -2.66 -9.95 21.70
CA MET A 305 -1.38 -10.36 22.28
C MET A 305 -1.63 -10.74 23.73
#